data_AF-A0A1Q7JDR9-F1
#
_entry.id   AF-A0A1Q7JDR9-F1
#
_cell.length_a   1.000
_cell.length_b   1.000
_cell.length_c   1.000
_cell.angle_alpha   90.00
_cell.angle_beta   90.00
_cell.angle_gamma   90.00
#
_symmetry.space_group_name_H-M   'P 1'
#
loop_
_entity.id
_entity.type
_entity.pdbx_description
1 polymer ?
#
loop_
_entity_poly.entity_id
_entity_poly.type
_entity_poly.pdbx_seq_one_letter_code
_entity_poly.pdbx_strand_id
1 'polypeptide(L)'
;MSQPVPSDIRWLVFALMMACGRAASSPPSSTTPGTGAVTTVLPSETDARVSRVEELLRGVPGLEVTQMSNGAYQIRIRGQRSIRGNPTDDDPLIVIDGVPSSAGAAALADLAPRDIARIDVLKDAGATSQYGSRGANGVIVITTKRAR
;
A
#
# COMPACT_ATOMS: atom_id res chain seq x y z
N MET A 1 26.94 63.36 -14.40
CA MET A 1 27.02 62.38 -15.50
C MET A 1 28.25 61.52 -15.26
N SER A 2 28.07 60.20 -15.36
CA SER A 2 29.10 59.20 -15.66
C SER A 2 30.14 58.80 -14.60
N GLN A 3 29.96 57.53 -14.17
CA GLN A 3 30.96 56.47 -13.93
C GLN A 3 31.45 56.26 -12.48
N PRO A 4 31.13 55.11 -11.87
CA PRO A 4 31.99 54.45 -10.89
C PRO A 4 32.97 53.48 -11.56
N VAL A 5 34.18 53.48 -10.99
CA VAL A 5 35.44 52.83 -11.38
C VAL A 5 35.43 51.29 -11.38
N PRO A 6 36.25 50.64 -12.22
CA PRO A 6 36.51 49.20 -12.19
C PRO A 6 37.65 48.85 -11.21
N SER A 7 37.59 47.66 -10.61
CA SER A 7 38.69 47.10 -9.81
C SER A 7 38.88 45.63 -10.15
N ASP A 8 39.89 45.37 -10.97
CA ASP A 8 40.55 44.09 -11.18
C ASP A 8 40.91 43.41 -9.84
N ILE A 9 40.65 42.09 -9.72
CA ILE A 9 41.64 41.16 -9.14
C ILE A 9 41.59 39.85 -9.93
N ARG A 10 42.66 39.71 -10.69
CA ARG A 10 43.26 38.54 -11.31
C ARG A 10 43.78 37.58 -10.23
N TRP A 11 43.26 36.35 -10.15
CA TRP A 11 44.06 35.19 -9.66
C TRP A 11 43.68 33.89 -10.37
N LEU A 12 44.67 33.41 -11.12
CA LEU A 12 45.00 32.07 -11.58
C LEU A 12 43.92 31.08 -12.04
N VAL A 13 43.93 30.92 -13.36
CA VAL A 13 44.02 29.66 -14.11
C VAL A 13 44.78 28.56 -13.33
N PHE A 14 44.12 27.42 -13.11
CA PHE A 14 44.77 26.11 -13.01
C PHE A 14 43.98 25.11 -13.86
N ALA A 15 44.45 24.97 -15.10
CA ALA A 15 44.11 23.86 -15.97
C ALA A 15 45.05 22.69 -15.64
N LEU A 16 44.54 21.45 -15.50
CA LEU A 16 45.28 20.26 -15.96
C LEU A 16 44.44 18.97 -16.02
N MET A 17 44.43 18.39 -17.22
CA MET A 17 44.45 16.97 -17.60
C MET A 17 43.34 16.00 -17.20
N MET A 18 42.47 15.74 -18.18
CA MET A 18 42.48 14.53 -19.03
C MET A 18 42.98 13.21 -18.41
N ALA A 19 42.04 12.28 -18.19
CA ALA A 19 42.28 10.85 -18.31
C ALA A 19 41.06 10.18 -18.97
N CYS A 20 41.30 9.55 -20.13
CA CYS A 20 40.32 8.75 -20.86
C CYS A 20 40.30 7.34 -20.26
N GLY A 21 39.12 6.80 -19.91
CA GLY A 21 39.04 5.52 -19.19
C GLY A 21 37.63 4.91 -19.11
N ARG A 22 37.07 4.55 -20.27
CA ARG A 22 36.20 3.39 -20.56
C ARG A 22 35.80 2.49 -19.36
N ALA A 23 34.53 2.57 -18.91
CA ALA A 23 33.82 1.46 -18.29
C ALA A 23 32.29 1.68 -18.29
N ALA A 24 31.59 0.79 -19.01
CA ALA A 24 30.27 0.23 -18.71
C ALA A 24 29.11 1.17 -18.33
N SER A 25 28.20 1.30 -19.29
CA SER A 25 26.75 1.24 -19.12
C SER A 25 26.26 0.78 -17.73
N SER A 26 25.72 1.72 -16.96
CA SER A 26 24.78 1.38 -15.88
C SER A 26 23.42 1.92 -16.30
N PRO A 27 22.39 1.09 -16.55
CA PRO A 27 21.05 1.60 -16.73
C PRO A 27 20.66 2.37 -15.47
N PRO A 28 20.01 3.55 -15.55
CA PRO A 28 19.30 4.06 -14.39
C PRO A 28 18.24 3.01 -14.05
N SER A 29 18.49 2.28 -12.96
CA SER A 29 17.51 1.45 -12.29
C SER A 29 16.21 2.22 -12.24
N SER A 30 15.16 1.66 -12.83
CA SER A 30 13.80 2.17 -12.83
C SER A 30 13.49 2.87 -11.51
N THR A 31 13.44 4.19 -11.53
CA THR A 31 12.61 4.94 -10.60
C THR A 31 11.18 4.59 -10.97
N THR A 32 10.73 3.41 -10.54
CA THR A 32 9.30 3.14 -10.40
C THR A 32 8.86 4.09 -9.30
N PRO A 33 8.01 5.10 -9.57
CA PRO A 33 7.44 5.87 -8.48
C PRO A 33 6.81 4.87 -7.52
N GLY A 34 7.24 4.93 -6.25
CA GLY A 34 6.82 4.02 -5.21
C GLY A 34 5.32 4.15 -4.99
N THR A 35 4.53 3.36 -5.71
CA THR A 35 3.12 3.11 -5.41
C THR A 35 3.05 2.10 -4.26
N GLY A 36 3.73 2.39 -3.14
CA GLY A 36 3.73 1.55 -1.93
C GLY A 36 2.39 1.53 -1.17
N ALA A 37 1.35 2.08 -1.78
CA ALA A 37 0.01 2.26 -1.26
C ALA A 37 -0.86 0.99 -1.29
N VAL A 38 -0.57 0.09 -2.23
CA VAL A 38 -1.38 -1.11 -2.50
C VAL A 38 -0.55 -2.34 -2.24
N THR A 39 -1.02 -3.22 -1.36
CA THR A 39 -0.43 -4.54 -1.15
C THR A 39 -1.37 -5.57 -1.76
N THR A 40 -0.93 -6.17 -2.85
CA THR A 40 -1.65 -7.27 -3.49
C THR A 40 -1.18 -8.58 -2.87
N VAL A 41 -2.15 -9.41 -2.47
CA VAL A 41 -1.97 -10.77 -2.00
C VAL A 41 -2.54 -11.69 -3.05
N LEU A 42 -1.69 -12.55 -3.58
CA LEU A 42 -2.06 -13.61 -4.50
C LEU A 42 -2.13 -14.91 -3.68
N PRO A 43 -3.32 -15.49 -3.48
CA PRO A 43 -3.43 -16.74 -2.74
C PRO A 43 -2.70 -17.84 -3.52
N SER A 44 -1.57 -18.30 -2.98
CA SER A 44 -0.77 -19.39 -3.57
C SER A 44 -1.30 -20.75 -3.11
N GLU A 45 -0.87 -21.86 -3.70
CA GLU A 45 -1.39 -23.20 -3.34
C GLU A 45 -1.17 -23.56 -1.86
N THR A 46 -0.14 -22.99 -1.22
CA THR A 46 0.12 -23.12 0.23
C THR A 46 -0.95 -22.41 1.07
N ASP A 47 -1.45 -21.27 0.57
CA ASP A 47 -2.52 -20.47 1.14
C ASP A 47 -3.90 -21.11 0.90
N ALA A 48 -4.03 -22.04 -0.06
CA ALA A 48 -5.28 -22.78 -0.26
C ALA A 48 -5.60 -23.76 0.89
N ARG A 49 -4.65 -24.01 1.82
CA ARG A 49 -4.88 -24.86 2.99
C ARG A 49 -5.62 -24.15 4.13
N VAL A 50 -5.68 -22.82 4.13
CA VAL A 50 -6.43 -22.08 5.15
C VAL A 50 -7.91 -22.15 4.83
N SER A 51 -8.72 -22.41 5.86
CA SER A 51 -10.17 -22.57 5.73
C SER A 51 -10.93 -21.24 5.71
N ARG A 52 -10.24 -20.13 5.96
CA ARG A 52 -10.80 -18.79 6.15
C ARG A 52 -9.97 -17.72 5.46
N VAL A 53 -10.63 -16.71 4.88
CA VAL A 53 -9.97 -15.62 4.15
C VAL A 53 -9.27 -14.65 5.10
N GLU A 54 -9.81 -14.48 6.31
CA GLU A 54 -9.24 -13.64 7.36
C GLU A 54 -7.84 -14.12 7.76
N GLU A 55 -7.59 -15.43 7.70
CA GLU A 55 -6.29 -16.01 8.00
C GLU A 55 -5.26 -15.73 6.89
N LEU A 56 -5.72 -15.62 5.63
CA LEU A 56 -4.88 -15.14 4.53
C LEU A 56 -4.41 -13.71 4.75
N LEU A 57 -5.29 -12.88 5.32
CA LEU A 57 -5.00 -11.48 5.59
C LEU A 57 -4.03 -11.28 6.76
N ARG A 58 -3.91 -12.25 7.67
CA ARG A 58 -3.00 -12.18 8.82
C ARG A 58 -1.52 -12.11 8.41
N GLY A 59 -1.16 -12.70 7.26
CA GLY A 59 0.20 -12.67 6.72
C GLY A 59 0.59 -11.35 6.03
N VAL A 60 -0.34 -10.40 5.90
CA VAL A 60 -0.13 -9.16 5.14
C VAL A 60 0.52 -8.09 6.01
N PRO A 61 1.64 -7.48 5.57
CA PRO A 61 2.30 -6.46 6.35
C PRO A 61 1.40 -5.25 6.59
N GLY A 62 1.25 -4.83 7.85
CA GLY A 62 0.44 -3.67 8.25
C GLY A 62 -1.07 -3.92 8.29
N LEU A 63 -1.51 -5.16 8.06
CA LEU A 63 -2.83 -5.64 8.49
C LEU A 63 -2.68 -6.32 9.85
N GLU A 64 -3.62 -6.04 10.73
CA GLU A 64 -3.80 -6.75 11.99
C GLU A 64 -5.14 -7.46 11.94
N VAL A 65 -5.11 -8.78 12.15
CA VAL A 65 -6.31 -9.62 12.19
C VAL A 65 -6.41 -10.20 13.59
N THR A 66 -7.43 -9.78 14.32
CA THR A 66 -7.66 -10.18 15.71
C THR A 66 -8.94 -10.98 15.79
N GLN A 67 -8.85 -12.20 16.33
CA GLN A 67 -10.03 -13.01 16.60
C GLN A 67 -10.65 -12.56 17.93
N MET A 68 -11.94 -12.21 17.90
CA MET A 68 -12.72 -11.86 19.08
C MET A 68 -13.22 -13.13 19.79
N SER A 69 -13.55 -13.00 21.08
CA SER A 69 -14.02 -14.11 21.92
C SER A 69 -15.34 -14.73 21.45
N ASN A 70 -16.13 -14.00 20.67
CA ASN A 70 -17.37 -14.47 20.04
C ASN A 70 -17.12 -15.25 18.72
N GLY A 71 -15.86 -15.44 18.32
CA GLY A 71 -15.50 -16.12 17.07
C GLY A 71 -15.58 -15.23 15.82
N ALA A 72 -15.95 -13.95 15.95
CA ALA A 72 -15.81 -12.97 14.88
C ALA A 72 -14.35 -12.55 14.71
N TYR A 73 -13.99 -12.11 13.52
CA TYR A 73 -12.68 -11.51 13.26
C TYR A 73 -12.82 -9.99 13.25
N GLN A 74 -11.78 -9.30 13.69
CA GLN A 74 -11.61 -7.87 13.49
C GLN A 74 -10.38 -7.66 12.62
N ILE A 75 -10.49 -6.80 11.61
CA ILE A 75 -9.36 -6.48 10.72
C ILE A 75 -9.07 -5.00 10.88
N ARG A 76 -7.79 -4.65 11.03
CA ARG A 76 -7.33 -3.26 11.18
C ARG A 76 -6.14 -2.99 10.30
N ILE A 77 -6.08 -1.78 9.73
CA ILE A 77 -4.98 -1.36 8.85
C ILE A 77 -4.17 -0.31 9.59
N ARG A 78 -2.90 -0.62 9.89
CA ARG A 78 -1.98 0.19 10.73
C ARG A 78 -2.39 0.33 12.21
N GLY A 79 -2.98 -0.73 12.79
CA GLY A 79 -3.30 -0.79 14.22
C GLY A 79 -4.46 0.13 14.64
N GLN A 80 -4.62 0.29 15.96
CA GLN A 80 -5.69 1.09 16.55
C GLN A 80 -5.42 2.59 16.36
N ARG A 81 -6.30 3.29 15.65
CA ARG A 81 -6.17 4.74 15.38
C ARG A 81 -6.90 5.57 16.43
N SER A 82 -7.86 4.94 17.11
CA SER A 82 -8.72 5.59 18.08
C SER A 82 -8.37 5.17 19.51
N ILE A 83 -7.80 6.08 20.30
CA ILE A 83 -7.57 5.87 21.75
C ILE A 83 -8.86 6.10 22.57
N ARG A 84 -9.87 6.76 21.97
CA ARG A 84 -11.15 7.14 22.60
C ARG A 84 -12.41 6.74 21.80
N GLY A 85 -12.26 6.11 20.64
CA GLY A 85 -13.37 5.77 19.73
C GLY A 85 -13.89 4.35 19.94
N ASN A 86 -15.06 4.06 19.39
CA ASN A 86 -15.62 2.71 19.42
C ASN A 86 -14.77 1.81 18.47
N PRO A 87 -14.38 0.59 18.88
CA PRO A 87 -13.48 -0.26 18.10
C PRO A 87 -13.97 -0.59 16.69
N THR A 88 -15.27 -0.48 16.40
CA THR A 88 -15.86 -0.70 15.08
C THR A 88 -15.62 0.48 14.12
N ASP A 89 -15.30 1.68 14.63
CA ASP A 89 -15.07 2.87 13.81
C ASP A 89 -13.74 2.81 13.06
N ASP A 90 -12.80 1.96 13.50
CA ASP A 90 -11.48 1.78 12.90
C ASP A 90 -11.45 0.64 11.87
N ASP A 91 -12.58 -0.05 11.65
CA ASP A 91 -12.64 -1.15 10.68
C ASP A 91 -12.49 -0.62 9.24
N PRO A 92 -11.72 -1.30 8.37
CA PRO A 92 -11.56 -0.92 6.99
C PRO A 92 -12.81 -1.25 6.18
N LEU A 93 -13.02 -0.51 5.09
CA LEU A 93 -14.06 -0.83 4.13
C LEU A 93 -13.66 -2.08 3.35
N ILE A 94 -14.54 -3.08 3.30
CA ILE A 94 -14.33 -4.29 2.51
C ILE A 94 -15.14 -4.18 1.22
N VAL A 95 -14.53 -4.47 0.09
CA VAL A 95 -15.16 -4.42 -1.22
C VAL A 95 -15.02 -5.78 -1.87
N ILE A 96 -16.13 -6.45 -2.15
CA ILE A 96 -16.15 -7.78 -2.77
C ILE A 96 -16.69 -7.61 -4.19
N ASP A 97 -15.89 -7.94 -5.19
CA ASP A 97 -16.26 -7.85 -6.61
C ASP A 97 -16.79 -6.45 -7.01
N GLY A 98 -16.24 -5.40 -6.40
CA GLY A 98 -16.65 -4.01 -6.61
C GLY A 98 -17.82 -3.54 -5.74
N VAL A 99 -18.45 -4.43 -4.97
CA VAL A 99 -19.55 -4.08 -4.06
C VAL A 99 -18.98 -3.80 -2.65
N PRO A 100 -19.12 -2.58 -2.13
CA PRO A 100 -18.67 -2.25 -0.78
C PRO A 100 -19.61 -2.87 0.26
N SER A 101 -19.03 -3.56 1.24
CA SER A 101 -19.70 -4.13 2.41
C SER A 101 -19.36 -3.36 3.67
N SER A 102 -20.41 -2.98 4.41
CA SER A 102 -20.30 -2.36 5.73
C SER A 102 -20.12 -3.39 6.85
N ALA A 103 -20.20 -4.69 6.54
CA ALA A 103 -20.15 -5.76 7.54
C ALA A 103 -18.73 -6.06 8.05
N GLY A 104 -17.72 -5.33 7.57
CA GLY A 104 -16.32 -5.53 7.95
C GLY A 104 -15.88 -6.97 7.71
N ALA A 105 -15.15 -7.53 8.68
CA ALA A 105 -14.64 -8.90 8.60
C ALA A 105 -15.73 -9.98 8.42
N ALA A 106 -16.98 -9.72 8.83
CA ALA A 106 -18.07 -10.69 8.65
C ALA A 106 -18.38 -10.94 7.17
N ALA A 107 -18.12 -9.97 6.28
CA ALA A 107 -18.29 -10.16 4.84
C ALA A 107 -17.32 -11.20 4.25
N LEU A 108 -16.18 -11.45 4.92
CA LEU A 108 -15.24 -12.50 4.51
C LEU A 108 -15.65 -13.88 5.01
N ALA A 109 -16.44 -13.96 6.07
CA ALA A 109 -16.87 -15.25 6.65
C ALA A 109 -17.77 -16.04 5.70
N ASP A 110 -18.52 -15.35 4.84
CA ASP A 110 -19.36 -15.94 3.79
C ASP A 110 -18.56 -16.32 2.53
N LEU A 111 -17.28 -15.94 2.46
CA LEU A 111 -16.44 -16.11 1.28
C LEU A 111 -15.40 -17.22 1.50
N ALA A 112 -15.25 -18.13 0.54
CA ALA A 112 -14.28 -19.20 0.64
C ALA A 112 -12.92 -18.77 0.04
N PRO A 113 -11.77 -19.07 0.69
CA PRO A 113 -10.45 -18.70 0.22
C PRO A 113 -10.09 -19.28 -1.16
N ARG A 114 -10.63 -20.46 -1.50
CA ARG A 114 -10.48 -21.09 -2.83
C ARG A 114 -11.06 -20.25 -3.98
N ASP A 115 -12.12 -19.48 -3.69
CA ASP A 115 -12.84 -18.67 -4.66
C ASP A 115 -12.19 -17.29 -4.84
N ILE A 116 -11.17 -16.94 -4.05
CA ILE A 116 -10.46 -15.66 -4.14
C ILE A 116 -9.47 -15.71 -5.30
N ALA A 117 -9.56 -14.76 -6.22
CA ALA A 117 -8.59 -14.56 -7.30
C ALA A 117 -7.41 -13.72 -6.81
N ARG A 118 -7.71 -12.60 -6.14
CA ARG A 118 -6.70 -11.71 -5.54
C ARG A 118 -7.33 -10.86 -4.44
N ILE A 119 -6.48 -10.40 -3.53
CA ILE A 119 -6.83 -9.43 -2.50
C ILE A 119 -5.92 -8.23 -2.66
N ASP A 120 -6.50 -7.07 -2.89
CA ASP A 120 -5.78 -5.80 -2.94
C ASP A 120 -6.07 -5.02 -1.66
N VAL A 121 -5.02 -4.66 -0.92
CA VAL A 121 -5.13 -3.92 0.33
C VAL A 121 -4.64 -2.51 0.10
N LEU A 122 -5.55 -1.54 0.13
CA LEU A 122 -5.32 -0.13 -0.12
C LEU A 122 -5.13 0.59 1.22
N LYS A 123 -3.92 1.09 1.46
CA LYS A 123 -3.50 1.66 2.74
C LYS A 123 -3.20 3.17 2.68
N ASP A 124 -3.34 3.78 1.52
CA ASP A 124 -2.99 5.18 1.26
C ASP A 124 -4.18 5.98 0.74
N ALA A 125 -4.21 7.27 1.07
CA ALA A 125 -5.27 8.20 0.73
C ALA A 125 -5.52 8.29 -0.79
N GLY A 126 -4.49 8.18 -1.63
CA GLY A 126 -4.66 8.23 -3.08
C GLY A 126 -5.52 7.07 -3.60
N ALA A 127 -5.25 5.87 -3.12
CA ALA A 127 -5.92 4.65 -3.55
C ALA A 127 -7.32 4.51 -2.90
N THR A 128 -7.49 4.98 -1.67
CA THR A 128 -8.78 4.93 -0.95
C THR A 128 -9.72 6.09 -1.28
N SER A 129 -9.23 7.18 -1.90
CA SER A 129 -10.04 8.35 -2.30
C SER A 129 -11.26 7.98 -3.16
N GLN A 130 -11.15 6.92 -3.97
CA GLN A 130 -12.25 6.40 -4.79
C GLN A 130 -13.43 5.87 -3.96
N TYR A 131 -13.18 5.50 -2.70
CA TYR A 131 -14.17 4.96 -1.77
C TYR A 131 -14.63 5.99 -0.72
N GLY A 132 -14.18 7.23 -0.83
CA GLY A 132 -14.60 8.35 0.03
C GLY A 132 -14.18 8.20 1.49
N SER A 133 -14.95 8.82 2.40
CA SER A 133 -14.67 8.85 3.84
C SER A 133 -14.62 7.46 4.48
N ARG A 134 -15.36 6.48 3.93
CA ARG A 134 -15.34 5.08 4.40
C ARG A 134 -14.00 4.39 4.15
N GLY A 135 -13.25 4.84 3.15
CA GLY A 135 -11.90 4.36 2.86
C GLY A 135 -10.79 5.03 3.68
N ALA A 136 -11.10 5.98 4.57
CA ALA A 136 -10.09 6.67 5.38
C ALA A 136 -9.33 5.71 6.33
N ASN A 137 -10.01 4.68 6.82
CA ASN A 137 -9.40 3.61 7.63
C ASN A 137 -8.61 2.60 6.78
N GLY A 138 -8.75 2.67 5.46
CA GLY A 138 -8.20 1.74 4.49
C GLY A 138 -9.30 0.93 3.80
N VAL A 139 -8.95 0.32 2.67
CA VAL A 139 -9.90 -0.46 1.85
C VAL A 139 -9.29 -1.81 1.52
N ILE A 140 -10.06 -2.88 1.67
CA ILE A 140 -9.67 -4.22 1.27
C ILE A 140 -10.55 -4.62 0.10
N VAL A 141 -9.99 -4.67 -1.10
CA VAL A 141 -10.67 -5.09 -2.31
C VAL A 141 -10.39 -6.57 -2.51
N ILE A 142 -11.45 -7.35 -2.63
CA ILE A 142 -11.42 -8.78 -2.85
C ILE A 142 -12.04 -9.03 -4.21
N THR A 143 -11.29 -9.70 -5.08
CA THR A 143 -11.80 -10.16 -6.36
C THR A 143 -11.96 -11.66 -6.31
N THR A 144 -13.14 -12.16 -6.62
CA THR A 144 -13.42 -13.60 -6.71
C THR A 144 -13.18 -14.12 -8.12
N LYS A 145 -12.89 -15.43 -8.22
CA LYS A 145 -12.77 -16.14 -9.49
C LYS A 145 -14.12 -16.33 -10.17
N ARG A 146 -15.23 -16.26 -9.43
CA ARG A 146 -16.58 -16.52 -9.94
C ARG A 146 -17.14 -15.38 -10.79
N ALA A 147 -16.64 -14.16 -10.62
CA ALA A 147 -17.06 -13.00 -11.38
C ALA A 147 -16.48 -12.94 -12.82
N ARG A 148 -15.71 -13.95 -13.26
CA ARG A 148 -15.08 -14.03 -14.57
C ARG A 148 -15.39 -15.32 -15.30
#